data_AF-A0A7X6Y2Z5-F1
#
_entry.id   AF-A0A7X6Y2Z5-F1
#
_cell.length_a   1.000
_cell.length_b   1.000
_cell.length_c   1.000
_cell.angle_alpha   90.00
_cell.angle_beta   90.00
_cell.angle_gamma   90.00
#
_symmetry.space_group_name_H-M   'P 1'
#
loop_
_entity.id
_entity.type
_entity.pdbx_description
1 polymer ?
#
loop_
_entity_poly.entity_id
_entity_poly.type
_entity_poly.pdbx_seq_one_letter_code
_entity_poly.pdbx_strand_id
1 'polypeptide(L)' 'MLSELQGEYGSNISYIVSEYFAEVLSGEADIDSTWYEYLNKLKETGYGEILEELQKAHLYEDLMKLN' A
#
# COMPACT_ATOMS: atom_id res chain seq x y z
N MET A 1 -6.84 -12.14 -9.62
CA MET A 1 -7.04 -11.54 -8.29
C MET A 1 -6.16 -10.32 -8.08
N LEU A 2 -4.83 -10.42 -7.90
CA LEU A 2 -3.98 -9.24 -7.65
C LEU A 2 -4.15 -8.13 -8.71
N SER A 3 -4.12 -8.48 -9.99
CA SER A 3 -4.30 -7.51 -11.08
C SER A 3 -5.70 -6.87 -11.10
N GLU A 4 -6.73 -7.56 -10.60
CA GLU A 4 -8.09 -7.03 -10.52
C GLU A 4 -8.19 -6.03 -9.37
N LEU A 5 -7.68 -6.40 -8.19
CA LEU A 5 -7.58 -5.51 -7.02
C LEU A 5 -6.75 -4.26 -7.31
N GLN A 6 -5.66 -4.40 -8.07
CA GLN A 6 -4.85 -3.26 -8.54
C GLN A 6 -5.65 -2.35 -9.48
N GLY A 7 -6.49 -2.91 -10.36
CA GLY A 7 -7.37 -2.13 -11.21
C GLY A 7 -8.46 -1.38 -10.43
N GLU A 8 -8.97 -1.99 -9.36
CA GLU A 8 -10.05 -1.46 -8.54
C GLU A 8 -9.57 -0.37 -7.56
N TYR A 9 -8.48 -0.63 -6.83
CA TYR A 9 -8.03 0.25 -5.75
C TYR A 9 -6.77 1.05 -6.07
N GLY A 10 -5.99 0.64 -7.09
CA GLY A 10 -4.64 1.16 -7.33
C GLY A 10 -4.58 2.66 -7.54
N SER A 11 -5.52 3.24 -8.28
CA SER A 11 -5.57 4.70 -8.52
C SER A 11 -5.84 5.48 -7.23
N ASN A 12 -6.75 5.00 -6.39
CA ASN A 12 -7.09 5.67 -5.13
C ASN A 12 -5.95 5.57 -4.11
N ILE A 13 -5.32 4.40 -4.02
CA ILE A 13 -4.12 4.20 -3.19
C ILE A 13 -3.00 5.13 -3.66
N SER A 14 -2.74 5.19 -4.97
CA SER A 14 -1.72 6.07 -5.56
C SER A 14 -1.97 7.54 -5.25
N TYR A 15 -3.24 7.97 -5.33
CA TYR A 15 -3.63 9.33 -4.97
C TYR A 15 -3.34 9.63 -3.49
N ILE A 16 -3.78 8.77 -2.57
CA ILE A 16 -3.58 8.96 -1.12
C ILE A 16 -2.10 9.01 -0.76
N VAL A 17 -1.28 8.13 -1.34
CA VAL A 17 0.17 8.12 -1.14
C VAL A 17 0.79 9.43 -1.64
N SER A 18 0.43 9.87 -2.83
CA SER A 18 0.99 11.08 -3.45
C SER A 18 0.58 12.35 -2.69
N GLU A 19 -0.67 12.43 -2.26
CA GLU A 19 -1.22 13.52 -1.43
C GLU A 19 -0.46 13.62 -0.10
N TYR A 20 -0.41 12.53 0.67
CA TYR A 20 0.25 12.52 1.97
C TYR A 20 1.76 12.82 1.86
N PHE A 21 2.41 12.30 0.81
CA PHE A 21 3.82 12.60 0.56
C PHE A 21 4.05 14.09 0.29
N ALA A 22 3.15 14.74 -0.48
CA ALA A 22 3.23 16.17 -0.74
C ALA A 22 3.01 16.99 0.54
N GLU A 23 2.02 16.62 1.38
CA GLU A 23 1.72 17.27 2.65
C GLU A 23 2.88 17.17 3.65
N VAL A 24 3.54 16.02 3.73
CA VAL A 24 4.72 15.85 4.60
C VAL A 24 5.90 16.68 4.09
N LEU A 25 6.12 16.71 2.77
CA LEU A 25 7.20 17.50 2.16
C LEU A 25 6.98 19.01 2.29
N SER A 26 5.73 19.47 2.19
CA SER A 26 5.36 20.88 2.37
C SER A 26 5.39 21.31 3.84
N GLY A 27 5.38 20.35 4.76
CA GLY A 27 5.25 20.59 6.20
C GLY A 27 3.81 20.85 6.66
N GLU A 28 2.82 20.61 5.79
CA GLU A 28 1.39 20.64 6.13
C GLU A 28 0.99 19.44 7.01
N ALA A 29 1.70 18.32 6.88
CA ALA A 29 1.58 17.16 7.76
C ALA A 29 2.90 16.88 8.49
N ASP A 30 2.82 16.71 9.81
CA ASP A 30 3.92 16.17 10.60
C ASP A 30 3.87 14.63 10.57
N ILE A 31 4.92 14.01 10.07
CA ILE A 31 4.96 12.55 9.88
C ILE A 31 4.76 11.79 11.18
N ASP A 32 5.37 12.25 12.28
CA ASP A 32 5.36 11.52 13.55
C ASP A 32 3.96 11.47 14.17
N SER A 33 3.16 12.53 14.00
CA SER A 33 1.79 12.58 14.51
C SER A 33 0.73 12.03 13.55
N THR A 34 0.96 12.08 12.24
CA THR A 34 -0.07 11.75 11.23
C THR A 34 0.10 10.36 10.61
N TRP A 35 1.22 9.67 10.86
CA TRP A 35 1.53 8.38 10.23
C TRP A 35 0.43 7.34 10.39
N TYR A 36 -0.12 7.20 11.60
CA TYR A 36 -1.16 6.19 11.87
C TYR A 36 -2.47 6.49 11.15
N GLU A 37 -2.83 7.77 11.00
CA GLU A 37 -4.03 8.18 10.27
C GLU A 37 -3.89 7.85 8.78
N TYR A 38 -2.74 8.18 8.19
CA TYR A 38 -2.39 7.80 6.82
C TYR A 38 -2.49 6.28 6.60
N LEU A 39 -1.92 5.48 7.50
CA LEU A 39 -2.00 4.02 7.41
C LEU A 39 -3.45 3.49 7.50
N ASN A 40 -4.30 4.12 8.31
CA ASN A 40 -5.71 3.75 8.38
C ASN A 40 -6.45 4.10 7.08
N LYS A 41 -6.22 5.29 6.53
CA LYS A 41 -6.79 5.73 5.24
C LYS A 41 -6.42 4.75 4.11
N LEU A 42 -5.17 4.27 4.08
CA LEU A 42 -4.75 3.24 3.13
C LEU A 42 -5.49 1.92 3.33
N LYS A 43 -5.60 1.44 4.57
CA LYS A 43 -6.33 0.19 4.87
C LYS A 43 -7.79 0.26 4.43
N GLU A 44 -8.46 1.38 4.68
CA GLU A 44 -9.85 1.61 4.29
C GLU A 44 -10.05 1.70 2.77
N THR A 45 -8.98 1.93 2.00
CA THR A 45 -9.01 2.05 0.53
C THR A 45 -8.78 0.71 -0.19
N GLY A 46 -8.73 -0.40 0.54
CA GLY A 46 -8.49 -1.73 -0.05
C GLY A 46 -7.00 -2.10 -0.17
N TYR A 47 -6.09 -1.29 0.39
CA TYR A 47 -4.66 -1.63 0.44
C TYR A 47 -4.39 -2.97 1.16
N GLY A 48 -5.21 -3.30 2.17
CA GLY A 48 -5.13 -4.57 2.90
C GLY A 48 -5.31 -5.79 1.98
N GLU A 49 -6.28 -5.74 1.07
CA GLU A 49 -6.59 -6.84 0.15
C GLU A 49 -5.45 -7.08 -0.85
N ILE A 50 -4.83 -6.00 -1.34
CA ILE A 50 -3.64 -6.08 -2.18
C ILE A 50 -2.48 -6.72 -1.42
N LEU A 51 -2.28 -6.32 -0.16
CA LEU A 51 -1.23 -6.87 0.72
C LEU A 51 -1.41 -8.36 0.99
N GLU A 52 -2.63 -8.78 1.30
CA GLU A 52 -2.97 -10.19 1.51
C GLU A 52 -2.69 -11.02 0.25
N GLU A 53 -3.03 -10.49 -0.93
CA GLU A 53 -2.78 -11.20 -2.17
C GLU A 53 -1.30 -11.27 -2.53
N LEU A 54 -0.53 -10.21 -2.25
CA LEU A 54 0.93 -10.21 -2.37
C LEU A 54 1.58 -11.23 -1.42
N GLN A 55 1.04 -11.40 -0.21
CA GLN A 55 1.55 -12.37 0.76
C GLN A 55 1.34 -13.83 0.35
N LYS A 56 0.44 -14.12 -0.60
CA LYS A 56 0.27 -15.46 -1.17
C LYS A 56 1.39 -15.83 -2.14
N ALA A 57 2.16 -14.87 -2.62
CA ALA A 57 3.28 -15.14 -3.52
C ALA A 57 4.36 -15.94 -2.78
N HIS A 58 4.88 -16.99 -3.42
CA HIS A 58 6.03 -17.74 -2.92
C HIS A 58 7.22 -16.81 -2.74
N LEU A 59 7.94 -16.97 -1.62
CA LEU A 59 9.19 -16.25 -1.43
C LEU A 59 10.19 -16.71 -2.49
N TYR A 60 11.09 -15.81 -2.87
CA TYR A 60 12.19 -16.15 -3.78
C TYR A 60 12.97 -17.37 -3.29
N GLU A 61 13.17 -17.48 -1.97
CA GLU A 61 13.82 -18.62 -1.33
C GLU A 61 13.07 -19.95 -1.52
N ASP A 62 11.74 -19.92 -1.62
CA ASP A 62 10.92 -21.12 -1.87
C ASP A 62 11.03 -21.57 -3.32
N LEU A 63 11.13 -20.62 -4.25
CA LEU A 63 11.34 -20.89 -5.67
C LEU A 63 12.73 -21.50 -5.95
N MET A 64 13.74 -21.09 -5.18
CA MET A 64 15.11 -21.59 -5.32
C MET A 64 15.31 -23.03 -4.79
N LYS A 65 14.38 -23.57 -3.98
CA LYS A 65 14.43 -24.96 -3.48
C LYS A 65 13.80 -25.98 -4.43
N LEU A 66 13.13 -25.52 -5.48
CA LEU A 66 12.49 -26.35 -6.51
C LEU A 66 13.41 -26.65 -7.71
N ASN A 67 14.60 -26.05 -7.77
CA ASN A 67 15.67 -26.31 -8.74
C ASN A 67 16.81 -27.10 -8.09
#